data_AF-A0A699RPK6-F1
#
_entry.id   AF-A0A699RPK6-F1
#
_cell.length_a   1.000
_cell.length_b   1.000
_cell.length_c   1.000
_cell.angle_alpha   90.00
_cell.angle_beta   90.00
_cell.angle_gamma   90.00
#
_symmetry.space_group_name_H-M   'P 1'
#
loop_
_entity.id
_entity.type
_entity.pdbx_description
1 polymer ?
#
loop_
_entity_poly.entity_id
_entity_poly.type
_entity_poly.pdbx_seq_one_letter_code
_entity_poly.pdbx_strand_id
1 'polypeptide(L)'
;MRIESNLMLQIKEAQKDDDELWAIAHNVEDDRLCVPSDQALREKVMTEAHSSPFTVHPCLTKMYRDLKQYFWWNGMKQDVATFVSKCMTCQQ
;
A
#
# COMPACT_ATOMS: atom_id res chain seq x y z
N MET A 1 10.85 -1.75 6.01
CA MET A 1 9.43 -1.80 6.40
C MET A 1 9.13 -3.23 6.80
N ARG A 2 8.83 -3.50 8.08
CA ARG A 2 8.31 -4.82 8.49
C ARG A 2 6.81 -4.73 8.25
N ILE A 3 6.34 -5.34 7.17
CA ILE A 3 4.89 -5.46 6.96
C ILE A 3 4.42 -6.55 7.88
N GLU A 4 3.43 -6.26 8.73
CA GLU A 4 2.83 -7.29 9.57
C GLU A 4 2.34 -8.43 8.68
N SER A 5 2.71 -9.67 9.05
CA SER A 5 2.34 -10.89 8.32
C SER A 5 0.83 -11.03 8.14
N ASN A 6 0.03 -10.44 9.04
CA ASN A 6 -1.43 -10.41 8.96
C ASN A 6 -1.94 -9.60 7.75
N LEU A 7 -1.31 -8.46 7.43
CA LEU A 7 -1.72 -7.61 6.31
C LEU A 7 -1.48 -8.29 4.96
N MET A 8 -0.37 -9.03 4.82
CA MET A 8 -0.11 -9.82 3.62
C MET A 8 -1.13 -10.94 3.43
N LEU A 9 -1.62 -11.56 4.51
CA LEU A 9 -2.66 -12.58 4.43
C LEU A 9 -3.99 -11.97 3.97
N GLN A 10 -4.39 -10.83 4.52
CA GLN A 10 -5.61 -10.12 4.10
C GLN A 10 -5.59 -9.73 2.61
N ILE A 11 -4.45 -9.24 2.12
CA ILE A 11 -4.30 -8.91 0.68
C ILE A 11 -4.43 -10.17 -0.18
N LYS A 12 -3.80 -11.28 0.23
CA LYS A 12 -3.88 -12.55 -0.49
C LYS A 12 -5.27 -13.17 -0.45
N GLU A 13 -6.03 -13.00 0.62
CA GLU A 13 -7.43 -13.42 0.69
C GLU A 13 -8.29 -12.59 -0.25
N ALA A 14 -8.17 -11.26 -0.20
CA ALA A 14 -8.94 -10.38 -1.08
C ALA A 14 -8.58 -10.53 -2.58
N GLN A 15 -7.37 -11.00 -2.90
CA GLN A 15 -6.99 -11.38 -4.26
C GLN A 15 -7.66 -12.67 -4.77
N LYS A 16 -8.11 -13.57 -3.88
CA LYS A 16 -8.79 -14.83 -4.29
C LYS A 16 -10.23 -14.60 -4.75
N ASP A 17 -10.84 -13.51 -4.30
CA ASP A 17 -12.20 -13.14 -4.63
C ASP A 17 -12.28 -12.25 -5.90
N ASP A 18 -11.14 -11.93 -6.51
CA ASP A 18 -11.01 -11.08 -7.68
C ASP A 18 -10.22 -11.80 -8.79
N ASP A 19 -10.96 -12.44 -9.70
CA ASP A 19 -10.41 -13.25 -10.81
C ASP A 19 -9.53 -12.42 -11.77
N GLU A 20 -9.71 -11.09 -11.84
CA GLU A 20 -8.87 -10.20 -12.66
C GLU A 20 -7.52 -9.90 -12.00
N LEU A 21 -7.47 -9.81 -10.67
CA LEU A 21 -6.23 -9.62 -9.91
C LEU A 21 -5.29 -10.82 -9.99
N TRP A 22 -5.82 -12.04 -10.07
CA TRP A 22 -5.03 -13.26 -10.22
C TRP A 22 -4.20 -13.25 -11.52
N ALA A 23 -4.79 -12.79 -12.63
CA ALA A 23 -4.13 -12.72 -13.94
C ALA A 23 -3.04 -11.63 -14.00
N ILE A 24 -3.20 -10.56 -13.22
CA ILE A 24 -2.18 -9.51 -13.07
C ILE A 24 -1.05 -10.02 -12.16
N ALA A 25 -1.38 -10.66 -11.03
CA ALA A 25 -0.41 -11.21 -10.07
C ALA A 25 0.50 -12.29 -10.68
N HIS A 26 0.01 -13.07 -11.66
CA HIS A 26 0.80 -14.09 -12.37
C HIS A 26 1.68 -13.54 -13.51
N ASN A 27 1.57 -12.25 -13.86
CA ASN A 27 2.36 -11.58 -14.90
C ASN A 27 3.45 -10.63 -14.36
N VAL A 28 3.63 -10.57 -13.03
CA VAL A 28 4.57 -9.62 -12.43
C VAL A 28 5.96 -10.26 -12.28
N GLU A 29 6.89 -9.93 -13.17
CA GLU A 29 8.35 -10.14 -13.01
C GLU A 29 8.96 -9.31 -11.85
N ASP A 30 8.13 -8.75 -10.98
CA ASP A 30 8.48 -7.84 -9.89
C ASP A 30 7.77 -8.43 -8.65
N ASP A 31 8.48 -8.74 -7.57
CA ASP A 31 7.98 -9.37 -6.32
C ASP A 31 6.96 -8.49 -5.53
N ARG A 32 6.05 -7.80 -6.23
CA ARG A 32 5.12 -6.82 -5.69
C ARG A 32 3.72 -7.40 -5.62
N LEU A 33 3.07 -7.21 -4.47
CA LEU A 33 1.69 -7.59 -4.23
C LEU A 33 0.73 -6.55 -4.83
N CYS A 34 -0.18 -7.00 -5.69
CA CYS A 34 -1.25 -6.13 -6.16
C CYS A 34 -2.31 -5.92 -5.06
N VAL A 35 -2.59 -4.68 -4.69
CA VAL A 35 -3.62 -4.38 -3.69
C VAL A 35 -4.96 -4.20 -4.42
N PRO A 36 -6.04 -4.91 -4.01
CA PRO A 36 -7.35 -4.80 -4.63
C PRO A 36 -7.93 -3.38 -4.60
N SER A 37 -9.04 -3.16 -5.30
CA SER A 37 -9.81 -1.91 -5.24
C SER A 37 -10.58 -1.70 -3.93
N ASP A 38 -10.29 -2.51 -2.90
CA ASP A 38 -10.78 -2.33 -1.54
C ASP A 38 -10.06 -1.13 -0.88
N GLN A 39 -10.83 -0.06 -0.66
CA GLN A 39 -10.33 1.16 -0.02
C GLN A 39 -9.85 0.91 1.41
N ALA A 40 -10.49 0.02 2.18
CA ALA A 40 -10.08 -0.28 3.54
C ALA A 40 -8.72 -1.00 3.57
N LEU A 41 -8.44 -1.87 2.60
CA LEU A 41 -7.13 -2.51 2.46
C LEU A 41 -6.06 -1.49 2.04
N ARG A 42 -6.35 -0.62 1.07
CA ARG A 42 -5.41 0.44 0.65
C ARG A 42 -5.08 1.39 1.80
N GLU A 43 -6.09 1.81 2.57
CA GLU A 43 -5.90 2.66 3.74
C GLU A 43 -5.09 1.99 4.85
N LYS A 44 -5.32 0.70 5.12
CA LYS A 44 -4.49 -0.09 6.06
C LYS A 44 -3.03 -0.13 5.62
N VAL A 45 -2.77 -0.39 4.33
CA VAL A 45 -1.40 -0.40 3.76
C VAL A 45 -0.72 0.97 3.94
N MET A 46 -1.41 2.06 3.64
CA MET A 46 -0.87 3.42 3.82
C MET A 46 -0.66 3.77 5.30
N THR A 47 -1.57 3.35 6.18
CA THR A 47 -1.48 3.58 7.63
C THR A 47 -0.29 2.85 8.24
N GLU A 48 -0.05 1.60 7.85
CA GLU A 48 1.09 0.79 8.30
C GLU A 48 2.42 1.43 7.86
N ALA A 49 2.51 1.86 6.60
CA ALA A 49 3.69 2.53 6.06
C ALA A 49 3.95 3.90 6.72
N HIS A 50 2.89 4.59 7.15
CA HIS A 50 2.98 5.86 7.86
C HIS A 50 3.29 5.68 9.36
N SER A 51 2.82 4.61 10.00
CA SER A 51 2.93 4.39 11.46
C SER A 51 4.20 3.66 11.87
N SER A 52 5.09 3.34 10.93
CA SER A 52 6.33 2.63 11.22
C SER A 52 7.20 3.44 12.19
N PRO A 53 7.63 2.89 13.35
CA PRO A 53 8.32 3.63 14.40
C PRO A 53 9.69 4.18 13.99
N PHE A 54 10.18 3.82 12.79
CA PHE A 54 11.43 4.32 12.21
C PHE A 54 11.22 5.48 11.21
N THR A 55 9.98 5.89 10.98
CA THR A 55 9.68 7.01 10.09
C THR A 55 9.33 8.24 10.91
N VAL A 56 10.33 9.12 11.12
CA VAL A 56 10.04 10.55 11.26
C VAL A 56 9.19 10.91 10.05
N HIS A 57 7.94 11.32 10.28
CA HIS A 57 6.83 11.45 9.33
C HIS A 57 7.26 11.39 7.86
N PRO A 58 7.00 10.27 7.16
CA PRO A 58 7.48 10.10 5.81
C PRO A 58 6.77 11.10 4.88
N CYS A 59 7.54 12.03 4.33
CA CYS A 59 7.08 12.89 3.26
C CYS A 59 6.52 12.03 2.10
N LEU A 60 5.58 12.56 1.31
CA LEU A 60 4.90 11.86 0.20
C LEU A 60 5.83 10.98 -0.63
N THR A 61 6.99 11.52 -1.00
CA THR A 61 8.01 10.84 -1.81
C THR A 61 8.58 9.60 -1.13
N LYS A 62 8.79 9.65 0.19
CA LYS A 62 9.30 8.52 0.97
C LYS A 62 8.23 7.44 1.10
N MET A 63 6.99 7.81 1.44
CA MET A 63 5.88 6.86 1.58
C MET A 63 5.58 6.15 0.25
N TYR A 64 5.52 6.89 -0.86
CA TYR A 64 5.33 6.29 -2.19
C TYR A 64 6.47 5.35 -2.56
N ARG A 65 7.73 5.74 -2.31
CA ARG A 65 8.89 4.90 -2.63
C ARG A 65 8.90 3.61 -1.82
N ASP A 66 8.63 3.69 -0.53
CA ASP A 66 8.66 2.54 0.37
C ASP A 66 7.50 1.58 0.03
N LEU A 67 6.30 2.11 -0.29
CA LEU A 67 5.17 1.29 -0.73
C LEU A 67 5.39 0.64 -2.10
N LYS A 68 5.92 1.39 -3.08
CA LYS A 68 6.14 0.90 -4.46
C LYS A 68 7.09 -0.31 -4.52
N GLN A 69 7.94 -0.50 -3.51
CA GLN A 69 8.85 -1.65 -3.44
C GLN A 69 8.11 -2.98 -3.23
N TYR A 70 6.95 -2.96 -2.57
CA TYR A 70 6.25 -4.17 -2.14
C TYR A 70 4.81 -4.25 -2.66
N PHE A 71 4.22 -3.12 -3.04
CA PHE A 71 2.82 -3.03 -3.43
C PHE A 71 2.62 -2.28 -4.74
N TRP A 72 1.53 -2.62 -5.42
CA TRP A 72 1.08 -1.91 -6.61
C TRP A 72 -0.45 -1.90 -6.70
N TRP A 73 -1.04 -0.78 -7.12
CA TRP A 73 -2.44 -0.68 -7.51
C TRP A 73 -2.68 0.52 -8.43
N ASN A 74 -3.78 0.51 -9.18
CA ASN A 74 -4.13 1.64 -10.04
C ASN A 74 -4.51 2.87 -9.19
N GLY A 75 -3.92 4.04 -9.51
CA GLY A 75 -4.13 5.28 -8.75
C GLY A 75 -3.26 5.44 -7.50
N MET A 76 -2.32 4.52 -7.22
CA MET A 76 -1.49 4.53 -6.01
C MET A 76 -0.85 5.88 -5.65
N LYS A 77 -0.31 6.62 -6.62
CA LYS A 77 0.28 7.95 -6.37
C LYS A 77 -0.75 8.95 -5.84
N GLN A 78 -1.96 8.92 -6.39
CA GLN A 78 -3.05 9.83 -6.02
C GLN A 78 -3.62 9.48 -4.64
N ASP A 79 -3.75 8.19 -4.33
CA ASP A 79 -4.18 7.72 -3.02
C ASP A 79 -3.18 8.13 -1.93
N VAL A 80 -1.89 7.93 -2.18
CA VAL A 80 -0.78 8.37 -1.30
C VAL A 80 -0.83 9.89 -1.09
N ALA A 81 -1.03 10.68 -2.16
CA ALA A 81 -1.16 12.13 -2.06
C ALA A 81 -2.34 12.56 -1.21
N THR A 82 -3.49 11.93 -1.44
CA THR A 82 -4.70 12.19 -0.66
C THR A 82 -4.50 11.82 0.81
N PHE A 83 -3.86 10.70 1.09
CA PHE A 83 -3.58 10.24 2.46
C PHE A 83 -2.64 11.17 3.21
N VAL A 84 -1.50 11.54 2.62
CA VAL A 84 -0.54 12.47 3.25
C VAL A 84 -1.16 13.85 3.42
N SER A 85 -1.95 14.32 2.45
CA SER A 85 -2.68 15.58 2.57
C SER A 85 -3.72 15.59 3.69
N LYS A 86 -4.16 14.44 4.21
CA LYS A 86 -5.09 14.38 5.36
C LYS A 86 -4.35 14.30 6.71
N CYS A 87 -3.04 14.06 6.71
CA CYS A 87 -2.25 13.96 7.93
C CYS A 87 -1.86 15.35 8.44
N MET A 88 -2.51 15.78 9.54
CA MET A 88 -2.23 17.08 10.19
C MET A 88 -0.77 17.23 10.63
N THR A 89 -0.10 16.14 10.99
CA THR A 89 1.30 16.16 11.40
C THR A 89 2.26 16.25 10.22
N CYS A 90 1.86 15.81 9.02
CA CYS A 90 2.63 15.99 7.79
C CYS A 90 2.41 17.35 7.12
N GLN A 91 1.38 18.11 7.55
CA GLN A 91 1.08 19.46 7.07
C GLN A 91 1.79 20.56 7.86
N GLN A 92 2.32 20.26 9.06
CA GLN A 92 3.12 21.19 9.87
C GLN A 92 4.55 21.28 9.35
#